data_AF-A0A953BUQ0-F1
#
_entry.id   AF-A0A953BUQ0-F1
#
_cell.length_a   1.000
_cell.length_b   1.000
_cell.length_c   1.000
_cell.angle_alpha   90.00
_cell.angle_beta   90.00
_cell.angle_gamma   90.00
#
_symmetry.space_group_name_H-M   'P 1'
#
loop_
_entity.id
_entity.type
_entity.pdbx_description
1 polymer ?
#
loop_
_entity_poly.entity_id
_entity_poly.type
_entity_poly.pdbx_seq_one_letter_code
_entity_poly.pdbx_strand_id
1 'polypeptide(L)'
;MDNIDFAVLSRIQELGERFGLKPYDFVATLDHSPEARGMGVTFAIHAETGEPQRQRAKQMLEAIGVGNDGILQGGEQAVIDALDHALSIAPKSRSRV
;
A
#
# COMPACT_ATOMS: atom_id res chain seq x y z
N MET A 1 12.01 2.07 15.29
CA MET A 1 11.01 1.51 14.37
C MET A 1 9.80 1.24 15.22
N ASP A 2 8.78 2.07 15.06
CA ASP A 2 7.61 2.08 15.92
C ASP A 2 6.69 0.89 15.57
N ASN A 3 5.90 0.41 16.53
CA ASN A 3 4.96 -0.71 16.30
C ASN A 3 3.97 -0.41 15.17
N ILE A 4 3.69 0.88 14.95
CA ILE A 4 2.76 1.37 13.92
C ILE A 4 3.41 1.24 12.53
N ASP A 5 4.70 1.58 12.37
CA ASP A 5 5.42 1.41 11.11
C ASP A 5 5.38 -0.04 10.63
N PHE A 6 5.65 -0.98 11.54
CA PHE A 6 5.61 -2.40 11.23
C PHE A 6 4.19 -2.84 10.82
N ALA A 7 3.18 -2.38 11.55
CA ALA A 7 1.78 -2.69 11.28
C ALA A 7 1.33 -2.18 9.90
N VAL A 8 1.80 -1.01 9.48
CA VAL A 8 1.52 -0.42 8.17
C VAL A 8 2.26 -1.16 7.06
N LEU A 9 3.56 -1.39 7.21
CA LEU A 9 4.37 -2.11 6.22
C LEU A 9 3.88 -3.54 5.99
N SER A 10 3.48 -4.25 7.06
CA SER A 10 2.93 -5.60 6.96
C SER A 10 1.65 -5.65 6.13
N ARG A 11 0.75 -4.65 6.28
CA ARG A 11 -0.49 -4.57 5.50
C ARG A 11 -0.23 -4.25 4.04
N ILE A 12 0.71 -3.34 3.77
CA ILE A 12 1.12 -2.99 2.41
C ILE A 12 1.71 -4.22 1.71
N GLN A 13 2.54 -4.98 2.41
CA GLN A 13 3.10 -6.23 1.87
C GLN A 13 1.99 -7.23 1.52
N GLU A 14 1.05 -7.45 2.44
CA GLU A 14 -0.07 -8.36 2.22
C GLU A 14 -0.96 -7.91 1.05
N LEU A 15 -1.23 -6.61 0.92
CA LEU A 15 -1.93 -6.05 -0.24
C LEU A 15 -1.20 -6.37 -1.53
N GLY A 16 0.11 -6.11 -1.59
CA GLY A 16 0.94 -6.43 -2.75
C GLY A 16 0.78 -7.89 -3.17
N GLU A 17 0.85 -8.82 -2.21
CA GLU A 17 0.68 -10.26 -2.48
C GLU A 17 -0.72 -10.60 -3.00
N ARG A 18 -1.78 -10.02 -2.42
CA ARG A 18 -3.18 -10.23 -2.84
C ARG A 18 -3.45 -9.73 -4.26
N PHE A 19 -2.80 -8.63 -4.66
CA PHE A 19 -2.84 -8.11 -6.02
C PHE A 19 -1.85 -8.81 -6.96
N GLY A 20 -1.07 -9.79 -6.48
CA GLY A 20 -0.10 -10.54 -7.28
C GLY A 20 1.09 -9.70 -7.74
N LEU A 21 1.47 -8.71 -6.91
CA LEU A 21 2.67 -7.89 -7.04
C LEU A 21 3.79 -8.49 -6.22
N LYS A 22 5.01 -8.34 -6.72
CA LYS A 22 6.22 -8.74 -6.00
C LYS A 22 6.82 -7.54 -5.26
N PRO A 23 7.67 -7.77 -4.25
CA PRO A 23 8.31 -6.68 -3.49
C PRO A 23 9.13 -5.70 -4.33
N TYR A 24 9.53 -6.08 -5.55
CA TYR A 24 10.28 -5.24 -6.47
C TYR A 24 9.40 -4.61 -7.57
N ASP A 25 8.08 -4.83 -7.55
CA ASP A 25 7.16 -4.17 -8.49
C ASP A 25 6.78 -2.76 -8.01
N PHE A 26 6.89 -2.49 -6.71
CA PHE A 26 6.65 -1.18 -6.13
C PHE A 26 7.45 -0.97 -4.84
N VAL A 27 7.63 0.29 -4.47
CA VAL A 27 8.21 0.73 -3.19
C VAL A 27 7.15 1.50 -2.42
N ALA A 28 7.04 1.25 -1.12
CA ALA A 28 6.29 2.09 -0.20
C ALA A 28 7.25 2.76 0.77
N THR A 29 7.20 4.09 0.83
CA THR A 29 8.02 4.90 1.74
C THR A 29 7.11 5.53 2.79
N LEU A 30 7.41 5.28 4.05
CA LEU A 30 6.77 5.95 5.17
C LEU A 30 7.40 7.33 5.38
N ASP A 31 6.57 8.35 5.47
CA ASP A 31 6.97 9.70 5.84
C ASP A 31 6.24 10.10 7.13
N HIS A 32 6.99 10.54 8.12
CA HIS A 32 6.43 11.05 9.37
C HIS A 32 6.62 12.55 9.39
N SER A 33 5.53 13.30 9.16
CA SER A 33 5.59 14.76 9.26
C SER A 33 5.23 15.20 10.68
N PRO A 34 6.21 15.72 11.46
CA PRO A 34 5.94 16.23 12.80
C PRO A 34 5.00 17.44 12.79
N GLU A 35 4.92 18.16 11.67
CA GLU A 35 4.07 19.35 11.49
C GLU A 35 2.59 18.99 11.23
N ALA A 36 2.32 17.86 10.57
CA ALA A 36 0.97 17.42 10.23
C ALA A 36 0.32 16.52 11.30
N ARG A 37 1.04 16.15 12.38
CA ARG A 37 0.62 15.10 13.35
C ARG A 37 0.10 13.84 12.65
N GLY A 38 0.78 13.43 11.58
CA GLY A 38 0.28 12.42 10.67
C GLY A 38 1.36 11.55 10.08
N MET A 39 0.91 10.45 9.51
CA MET A 39 1.71 9.49 8.76
C MET A 39 1.36 9.62 7.27
N GLY A 40 2.39 9.62 6.45
CA GLY A 40 2.32 9.55 5.00
C GLY A 40 2.85 8.21 4.50
N VAL A 41 2.22 7.66 3.46
CA VAL A 41 2.76 6.54 2.69
C VAL A 41 2.81 6.95 1.23
N THR A 42 4.02 6.99 0.68
CA THR A 42 4.25 7.24 -0.74
C THR A 42 4.54 5.95 -1.46
N PHE A 43 3.75 5.64 -2.48
CA PHE A 43 3.87 4.46 -3.32
C PHE A 43 4.50 4.82 -4.66
N ALA A 44 5.60 4.15 -5.01
CA ALA A 44 6.26 4.30 -6.30
C ALA A 44 6.28 2.96 -7.03
N ILE A 45 5.68 2.90 -8.22
CA ILE A 45 5.74 1.72 -9.10
C ILE A 45 7.03 1.77 -9.90
N HIS A 46 7.80 0.69 -9.94
CA HIS A 46 9.05 0.66 -10.71
C HIS A 46 8.80 0.81 -12.21
N ALA A 47 9.69 1.52 -12.90
CA ALA A 47 9.57 1.74 -14.35
C ALA A 47 9.72 0.44 -15.16
N GLU A 48 10.46 -0.52 -14.62
CA GLU A 48 10.71 -1.85 -15.21
C GLU A 48 9.55 -2.83 -15.00
N THR A 49 8.54 -2.44 -14.21
CA THR A 49 7.34 -3.23 -13.97
C THR A 49 6.53 -3.32 -15.26
N GLY A 50 6.34 -4.55 -15.75
CA GLY A 50 5.57 -4.83 -16.96
C GLY A 50 4.13 -4.30 -16.89
N GLU A 51 3.52 -4.04 -18.05
CA GLU A 51 2.15 -3.52 -18.14
C GLU A 51 1.11 -4.27 -17.29
N PRO A 52 1.09 -5.62 -17.23
CA PRO A 52 0.13 -6.35 -16.40
C PRO A 52 0.31 -6.09 -14.91
N GLN A 53 1.55 -6.02 -14.43
CA GLN A 53 1.88 -5.73 -13.03
C GLN A 53 1.55 -4.26 -12.71
N ARG A 54 1.81 -3.35 -13.64
CA ARG A 54 1.49 -1.93 -13.49
C ARG A 54 0.00 -1.69 -13.34
N GLN A 55 -0.83 -2.42 -14.10
CA GLN A 55 -2.30 -2.37 -13.95
C GLN A 55 -2.75 -2.89 -12.58
N ARG A 56 -2.17 -4.00 -12.10
CA ARG A 56 -2.44 -4.52 -10.75
C ARG A 56 -2.02 -3.55 -9.65
N ALA A 57 -0.88 -2.88 -9.82
CA ALA A 57 -0.41 -1.87 -8.90
C ALA A 57 -1.37 -0.67 -8.87
N LYS A 58 -1.88 -0.22 -10.03
CA LYS A 58 -2.94 0.80 -10.07
C LYS A 58 -4.20 0.37 -9.33
N GLN A 59 -4.67 -0.86 -9.56
CA GLN A 59 -5.84 -1.40 -8.86
C GLN A 59 -5.63 -1.46 -7.34
N MET A 60 -4.41 -1.78 -6.89
CA MET A 60 -4.04 -1.74 -5.48
C MET A 60 -4.09 -0.32 -4.92
N LEU A 61 -3.53 0.67 -5.63
CA LEU A 61 -3.57 2.08 -5.22
C LEU A 61 -5.01 2.61 -5.15
N GLU A 62 -5.83 2.30 -6.15
CA GLU A 62 -7.26 2.61 -6.17
C GLU A 62 -7.99 2.00 -4.97
N ALA A 63 -7.68 0.76 -4.59
CA ALA A 63 -8.27 0.09 -3.43
C ALA A 63 -7.87 0.74 -2.10
N ILE A 64 -6.65 1.29 -2.01
CA ILE A 64 -6.17 2.06 -0.86
C ILE A 64 -6.83 3.45 -0.80
N GLY A 65 -7.46 3.89 -1.90
CA GLY A 65 -8.04 5.23 -2.03
C GLY A 65 -7.00 6.30 -2.36
N VAL A 66 -5.79 5.89 -2.76
CA VAL A 66 -4.78 6.80 -3.29
C VAL A 66 -4.83 6.75 -4.81
N GLY A 67 -5.13 7.88 -5.44
CA GLY A 67 -5.17 7.98 -6.89
C GLY A 67 -3.78 7.80 -7.52
N ASN A 68 -3.62 8.32 -8.74
CA ASN A 68 -2.36 8.22 -9.48
C ASN A 68 -1.16 8.91 -8.79
N ASP A 69 -1.41 9.78 -7.82
CA ASP A 69 -0.36 10.47 -7.07
C ASP A 69 0.37 9.51 -6.11
N GLY A 70 -0.25 8.38 -5.75
CA GLY A 70 0.36 7.36 -4.91
C GLY A 70 0.69 7.83 -3.49
N ILE A 71 0.02 8.88 -3.00
CA ILE A 71 0.29 9.45 -1.67
C ILE A 71 -0.93 9.24 -0.79
N LEU A 72 -0.75 8.46 0.28
CA LEU A 72 -1.70 8.33 1.38
C LEU A 72 -1.24 9.25 2.51
N GLN A 73 -2.06 10.19 2.95
CA GLN A 73 -1.75 11.07 4.08
C GLN A 73 -2.92 11.12 5.06
N GLY A 74 -2.61 11.10 6.35
CA GLY A 74 -3.61 11.24 7.39
C GLY A 74 -3.03 11.01 8.78
N GLY A 75 -3.91 10.99 9.79
CA GLY A 75 -3.53 10.46 11.10
C GLY A 75 -3.19 8.97 11.00
N GLU A 76 -2.38 8.47 11.93
CA GLU A 76 -1.95 7.05 11.95
C GLU A 76 -3.13 6.08 11.83
N GLN A 77 -4.21 6.33 12.57
CA GLN A 77 -5.43 5.52 12.51
C GLN A 77 -6.10 5.57 11.15
N ALA A 78 -6.14 6.74 10.50
CA ALA A 78 -6.73 6.88 9.17
C ALA A 78 -5.94 6.11 8.10
N VAL A 79 -4.61 6.08 8.21
CA VAL A 79 -3.74 5.28 7.35
C VAL A 79 -4.03 3.79 7.55
N ILE A 80 -4.14 3.33 8.80
CA ILE A 80 -4.46 1.94 9.12
C ILE A 80 -5.84 1.57 8.57
N ASP A 81 -6.86 2.40 8.80
CA ASP A 81 -8.23 2.16 8.36
C ASP A 81 -8.32 2.07 6.83
N ALA A 82 -7.58 2.92 6.10
CA ALA A 82 -7.51 2.88 4.64
C ALA A 82 -6.91 1.55 4.13
N LEU A 83 -5.83 1.09 4.77
CA LEU A 83 -5.17 -0.17 4.43
C LEU A 83 -6.04 -1.39 4.80
N ASP A 84 -6.72 -1.36 5.94
CA ASP A 84 -7.65 -2.42 6.36
C ASP A 84 -8.86 -2.47 5.42
N HIS A 85 -9.37 -1.31 4.98
CA HIS A 85 -10.40 -1.24 3.95
C HIS A 85 -9.93 -1.86 2.63
N ALA A 86 -8.75 -1.47 2.15
CA ALA A 86 -8.16 -2.03 0.94
C ALA A 86 -8.00 -3.55 1.04
N LEU A 87 -7.55 -4.06 2.19
CA LEU A 87 -7.40 -5.50 2.45
C LEU A 87 -8.75 -6.22 2.42
N SER A 88 -9.82 -5.58 2.89
CA SER A 88 -11.17 -6.16 2.90
C SER A 88 -11.73 -6.38 1.49
N ILE A 89 -11.37 -5.52 0.53
CA ILE A 89 -11.82 -5.60 -0.87
C ILE A 89 -10.79 -6.25 -1.81
N ALA A 90 -9.55 -6.42 -1.34
CA ALA A 90 -8.48 -7.04 -2.11
C ALA A 90 -8.86 -8.47 -2.53
N PRO A 91 -8.38 -8.94 -3.71
CA PRO A 91 -8.59 -10.32 -4.14
C PRO A 91 -8.12 -11.29 -3.05
N LYS A 92 -8.94 -12.29 -2.72
CA LYS A 92 -8.54 -13.30 -1.72
C LYS A 92 -7.27 -14.00 -2.21
N SER A 93 -6.24 -14.04 -1.37
CA SER A 93 -5.06 -14.87 -1.61
C SER A 93 -5.54 -16.28 -1.93
N ARG A 94 -5.24 -16.75 -3.14
CA ARG A 94 -5.58 -18.09 -3.58
C ARG A 94 -4.74 -19.03 -2.72
N SER A 95 -5.32 -19.54 -1.64
CA SER A 95 -4.70 -20.59 -0.82
C SER A 95 -4.36 -21.73 -1.77
N ARG A 96 -3.06 -21.96 -1.99
CA ARG A 96 -2.58 -23.21 -2.62
C ARG A 96 -2.81 -24.30 -1.58
N VAL A 97 -4.00 -24.88 -1.59
CA VAL A 97 -4.22 -26.25 -1.08
C VAL A 97 -3.57 -27.25 -2.02
#